data_AF-A0A8J3J040-F1
#
_entry.id   AF-A0A8J3J040-F1
#
_cell.length_a   1.000
_cell.length_b   1.000
_cell.length_c   1.000
_cell.angle_alpha   90.00
_cell.angle_beta   90.00
_cell.angle_gamma   90.00
#
_symmetry.space_group_name_H-M   'P 1'
#
loop_
_entity.id
_entity.type
_entity.pdbx_description
1 polymer ?
#
loop_
_entity_poly.entity_id
_entity_poly.type
_entity_poly.pdbx_seq_one_letter_code
_entity_poly.pdbx_strand_id
1 'polypeptide(L)'
;MIKQSIQSQKRFSSIQPGAIALLLLTAGAHLYLGTQPDEELHFWFLLNGLGYLVLLAPFLLPQLGTIHAATRKVLAGYTILTILLWVFLGSPAEGRFDPFDVLVKAIEVLLVVLLMLEERTAAQQQVMVKQAVLVRERRG
;
A
#
# COMPACT_ATOMS: atom_id res chain seq x y z
N MET A 1 -5.65 -31.92 19.59
CA MET A 1 -4.51 -31.32 18.85
C MET A 1 -4.88 -30.59 17.55
N ILE A 2 -6.16 -30.32 17.26
CA ILE A 2 -6.62 -29.71 15.98
C ILE A 2 -6.66 -28.17 16.05
N LYS A 3 -6.77 -27.59 17.25
CA LYS A 3 -6.93 -26.13 17.46
C LYS A 3 -5.67 -25.28 17.22
N GLN A 4 -4.48 -25.90 17.23
CA GLN A 4 -3.22 -25.16 16.99
C GLN A 4 -2.97 -24.85 15.50
N SER A 5 -3.60 -25.58 14.58
CA SER A 5 -3.42 -25.38 13.14
C SER A 5 -4.15 -24.14 12.59
N ILE A 6 -5.22 -23.70 13.25
CA ILE A 6 -6.05 -22.55 12.83
C ILE A 6 -5.47 -21.23 13.37
N GLN A 7 -4.79 -21.25 14.52
CA GLN A 7 -4.25 -20.04 15.14
C GLN A 7 -3.01 -19.47 14.42
N SER A 8 -2.23 -20.30 13.71
CA SER A 8 -1.05 -19.82 13.00
C SER A 8 -1.38 -18.96 11.76
N GLN A 9 -2.61 -19.00 11.25
CA GLN A 9 -3.05 -18.13 10.16
C GLN A 9 -3.43 -16.71 10.60
N LYS A 10 -3.77 -16.49 11.88
CA LYS A 10 -4.23 -15.17 12.38
C LYS A 10 -3.11 -14.17 12.68
N ARG A 11 -1.84 -14.61 12.70
CA ARG A 11 -0.74 -13.78 13.24
C ARG A 11 -0.18 -12.70 12.31
N PHE A 12 -0.62 -12.63 11.06
CA PHE A 12 -0.07 -11.65 10.09
C PHE A 12 -1.12 -10.79 9.36
N SER A 13 -2.38 -10.77 9.81
CA SER A 13 -3.37 -9.78 9.30
C SER A 13 -3.18 -8.36 9.88
N SER A 14 -2.04 -8.08 10.54
CA SER A 14 -1.83 -6.83 11.29
C SER A 14 -1.23 -5.68 10.46
N ILE A 15 -0.59 -5.97 9.32
CA ILE A 15 0.01 -4.94 8.46
C ILE A 15 -1.05 -4.32 7.53
N GLN A 16 -2.03 -5.12 7.11
CA GLN A 16 -3.09 -4.71 6.20
C GLN A 16 -3.95 -3.53 6.71
N PRO A 17 -4.37 -3.47 8.00
CA PRO A 17 -5.06 -2.30 8.54
C PRO A 17 -4.20 -1.03 8.48
N GLY A 18 -2.89 -1.15 8.75
CA GLY A 18 -1.95 -0.03 8.66
C GLY A 18 -1.80 0.49 7.24
N ALA A 19 -1.64 -0.42 6.27
CA ALA A 19 -1.58 -0.04 4.85
C ALA A 19 -2.88 0.61 4.37
N ILE A 20 -4.04 0.09 4.77
CA ILE A 20 -5.35 0.69 4.47
C ILE A 20 -5.47 2.10 5.08
N ALA A 21 -5.07 2.28 6.34
CA ALA A 21 -5.11 3.58 6.99
C ALA A 21 -4.20 4.60 6.30
N LEU A 22 -2.96 4.24 5.98
CA LEU A 22 -2.04 5.12 5.25
C LEU A 22 -2.54 5.41 3.84
N LEU A 23 -3.14 4.43 3.16
CA LEU A 23 -3.74 4.61 1.84
C LEU A 23 -4.90 5.60 1.87
N LEU A 24 -5.79 5.47 2.87
CA LEU A 24 -6.89 6.41 3.07
C LEU A 24 -6.40 7.82 3.39
N LEU A 25 -5.39 7.95 4.27
CA LEU A 25 -4.77 9.25 4.57
C LEU A 25 -4.16 9.88 3.31
N THR A 26 -3.46 9.08 2.51
CA THR A 26 -2.84 9.53 1.26
C THR A 26 -3.91 9.98 0.25
N ALA A 27 -4.96 9.17 0.05
CA ALA A 27 -6.09 9.52 -0.82
C ALA A 27 -6.76 10.82 -0.36
N GLY A 28 -7.04 10.94 0.94
CA GLY A 28 -7.65 12.12 1.53
C GLY A 28 -6.80 13.38 1.34
N ALA A 29 -5.49 13.29 1.55
CA ALA A 29 -4.57 14.40 1.33
C ALA A 29 -4.56 14.88 -0.14
N HIS A 30 -4.56 13.95 -1.11
CA HIS A 30 -4.62 14.31 -2.53
C HIS A 30 -5.97 14.92 -2.90
N LEU A 31 -7.08 14.38 -2.39
CA LEU A 31 -8.38 15.00 -2.62
C LEU A 31 -8.47 16.40 -1.99
N TYR A 32 -7.89 16.59 -0.79
CA TYR A 32 -7.83 17.89 -0.14
C TYR A 32 -7.02 18.91 -0.97
N LEU A 33 -5.81 18.55 -1.41
CA LEU A 33 -5.00 19.39 -2.30
C LEU A 33 -5.72 19.70 -3.61
N GLY A 34 -6.42 18.71 -4.17
CA GLY A 34 -7.23 18.85 -5.37
C GLY A 34 -8.44 19.80 -5.23
N THR A 35 -8.80 20.19 -4.00
CA THR A 35 -9.87 21.18 -3.73
C THR A 35 -9.33 22.56 -3.36
N GLN A 36 -8.02 22.73 -3.23
CA GLN A 36 -7.46 24.04 -2.90
C GLN A 36 -7.52 24.98 -4.11
N PRO A 37 -8.04 26.21 -3.95
CA PRO A 37 -8.19 27.15 -5.06
C PRO A 37 -6.87 27.65 -5.64
N ASP A 38 -5.81 27.61 -4.84
CA ASP A 38 -4.48 28.15 -5.17
C ASP A 38 -3.56 27.08 -5.80
N GLU A 39 -4.05 25.83 -5.92
CA GLU A 39 -3.27 24.70 -6.36
C GLU A 39 -3.33 24.54 -7.88
N GLU A 40 -2.22 24.84 -8.56
CA GLU A 40 -2.10 24.75 -10.02
C GLU A 40 -2.27 23.31 -10.51
N LEU A 41 -1.87 22.33 -9.69
CA LEU A 41 -1.96 20.91 -10.02
C LEU A 41 -3.25 20.25 -9.52
N HIS A 42 -4.31 21.01 -9.18
CA HIS A 42 -5.53 20.48 -8.56
C HIS A 42 -6.11 19.26 -9.28
N PHE A 43 -6.12 19.26 -10.61
CA PHE A 43 -6.69 18.18 -11.41
C PHE A 43 -5.89 16.89 -11.25
N TRP A 44 -4.56 17.00 -11.23
CA TRP A 44 -3.67 15.87 -11.01
C TRP A 44 -3.80 15.31 -9.59
N PHE A 45 -3.99 16.18 -8.60
CA PHE A 45 -4.26 15.77 -7.23
C PHE A 45 -5.60 15.04 -7.09
N LEU A 46 -6.68 15.52 -7.73
CA LEU A 46 -7.96 14.81 -7.76
C LEU A 46 -7.83 13.43 -8.41
N LEU A 47 -7.18 13.36 -9.57
CA LEU A 47 -6.92 12.09 -10.24
C LEU A 47 -6.11 11.14 -9.34
N ASN A 48 -5.14 11.68 -8.59
CA ASN A 48 -4.35 10.89 -7.66
C ASN A 48 -5.16 10.34 -6.49
N GLY A 49 -5.98 11.17 -5.86
CA GLY A 49 -6.90 10.75 -4.81
C GLY A 49 -7.84 9.65 -5.28
N LEU A 50 -8.42 9.79 -6.47
CA LEU A 50 -9.28 8.78 -7.08
C LEU A 50 -8.53 7.47 -7.40
N GLY A 51 -7.32 7.57 -7.96
CA GLY A 51 -6.47 6.42 -8.24
C GLY A 51 -6.20 5.59 -6.98
N TYR A 52 -5.88 6.25 -5.86
CA TYR A 52 -5.71 5.58 -4.57
C TYR A 52 -6.98 4.90 -4.06
N LEU A 53 -8.15 5.53 -4.20
CA LEU A 53 -9.44 4.93 -3.81
C LEU A 53 -9.79 3.70 -4.67
N VAL A 54 -9.53 3.75 -5.97
CA VAL A 54 -9.73 2.61 -6.86
C VAL A 54 -8.81 1.44 -6.46
N LEU A 55 -7.55 1.73 -6.17
CA LEU A 55 -6.57 0.73 -5.74
C LEU A 55 -6.82 0.20 -4.31
N LEU A 56 -7.59 0.93 -3.50
CA LEU A 56 -8.06 0.46 -2.19
C LEU A 56 -9.15 -0.62 -2.32
N ALA A 57 -9.98 -0.56 -3.35
CA ALA A 57 -11.18 -1.42 -3.47
C ALA A 57 -10.89 -2.93 -3.32
N PRO A 58 -9.83 -3.50 -3.93
CA PRO A 58 -9.49 -4.91 -3.72
C PRO A 58 -9.25 -5.24 -2.25
N PHE A 59 -8.54 -4.40 -1.50
CA PHE A 59 -8.24 -4.65 -0.09
C PHE A 59 -9.46 -4.65 0.83
N LEU A 60 -10.58 -4.06 0.40
CA LEU A 60 -11.85 -4.02 1.14
C LEU A 60 -12.82 -5.14 0.73
N LEU A 61 -12.68 -5.68 -0.48
CA LEU A 61 -13.62 -6.62 -1.07
C LEU A 61 -13.00 -8.03 -1.13
N PRO A 62 -13.37 -8.96 -0.24
CA PRO A 62 -12.77 -10.29 -0.16
C PRO A 62 -12.86 -11.08 -1.49
N GLN A 63 -13.91 -10.83 -2.26
CA GLN A 63 -14.13 -11.42 -3.60
C GLN A 63 -13.02 -11.06 -4.62
N LEU A 64 -12.26 -10.01 -4.38
CA LEU A 64 -11.13 -9.58 -5.21
C LEU A 64 -9.78 -10.10 -4.68
N GLY A 65 -9.79 -11.05 -3.73
CA GLY A 65 -8.59 -11.62 -3.11
C GLY A 65 -7.55 -12.17 -4.09
N THR A 66 -7.99 -12.64 -5.27
CA THR A 66 -7.11 -13.17 -6.32
C THR A 66 -6.19 -12.11 -6.95
N ILE A 67 -6.62 -10.84 -6.96
CA ILE A 67 -5.84 -9.75 -7.56
C ILE A 67 -5.03 -8.96 -6.53
N HIS A 68 -5.17 -9.23 -5.22
CA HIS A 68 -4.47 -8.48 -4.15
C HIS A 68 -2.96 -8.35 -4.38
N ALA A 69 -2.30 -9.44 -4.78
CA ALA A 69 -0.86 -9.42 -5.00
C ALA A 69 -0.46 -8.50 -6.18
N ALA A 70 -1.26 -8.46 -7.23
CA ALA A 70 -1.06 -7.56 -8.37
C ALA A 70 -1.38 -6.11 -7.97
N THR A 71 -2.54 -5.88 -7.33
CA THR A 71 -2.96 -4.56 -6.84
C THR A 71 -1.92 -3.96 -5.91
N ARG A 72 -1.32 -4.74 -5.01
CA ARG A 72 -0.27 -4.26 -4.11
C ARG A 72 0.96 -3.75 -4.88
N LYS A 73 1.39 -4.46 -5.91
CA LYS A 73 2.53 -4.03 -6.76
C LYS A 73 2.20 -2.77 -7.53
N VAL A 74 0.99 -2.71 -8.09
CA VAL A 74 0.49 -1.51 -8.79
C VAL A 74 0.41 -0.33 -7.82
N LEU A 75 -0.13 -0.52 -6.63
CA LEU A 75 -0.21 0.50 -5.59
C LEU A 75 1.17 1.00 -5.17
N ALA A 76 2.13 0.10 -4.92
CA ALA A 76 3.48 0.49 -4.59
C ALA A 76 4.15 1.30 -5.72
N GLY A 77 4.03 0.83 -6.97
CA GLY A 77 4.56 1.54 -8.14
C GLY A 77 3.90 2.90 -8.36
N TYR A 78 2.58 2.98 -8.14
CA TYR A 78 1.81 4.20 -8.24
C TYR A 78 2.22 5.23 -7.17
N THR A 79 2.39 4.80 -5.91
CA THR A 79 2.89 5.67 -4.84
C THR A 79 4.33 6.13 -5.07
N ILE A 80 5.19 5.27 -5.63
CA ILE A 80 6.53 5.70 -6.02
C ILE A 80 6.44 6.77 -7.11
N LEU A 81 5.55 6.60 -8.08
CA LEU A 81 5.33 7.60 -9.13
C LEU A 81 4.84 8.93 -8.55
N THR A 82 3.91 8.96 -7.59
CA THR A 82 3.43 10.22 -6.98
C THR A 82 4.52 10.94 -6.18
N ILE A 83 5.41 10.21 -5.54
CA ILE A 83 6.60 10.77 -4.87
C ILE A 83 7.53 11.40 -5.91
N LEU A 84 7.85 10.68 -6.99
CA LEU A 84 8.72 11.19 -8.05
C LEU A 84 8.12 12.44 -8.71
N LEU A 85 6.84 12.42 -9.06
CA LEU A 85 6.15 13.57 -9.64
C LEU A 85 6.20 14.78 -8.71
N TRP A 86 6.05 14.59 -7.40
CA TRP A 86 6.20 15.70 -6.45
C TRP A 86 7.62 16.27 -6.41
N VAL A 87 8.66 15.42 -6.46
CA VAL A 87 10.05 15.91 -6.50
C VAL A 87 10.30 16.78 -7.74
N PHE A 88 9.74 16.40 -8.89
CA PHE A 88 10.03 17.06 -10.17
C PHE A 88 9.05 18.16 -10.57
N LEU A 89 7.81 18.14 -10.07
CA LEU A 89 6.73 19.04 -10.47
C LEU A 89 6.04 19.74 -9.31
N GLY A 90 6.26 19.30 -8.07
CA GLY A 90 5.62 19.86 -6.88
C GLY A 90 6.47 20.91 -6.18
N SER A 91 6.20 21.11 -4.88
CA SER A 91 6.86 22.13 -4.07
C SER A 91 8.39 22.17 -4.18
N PRO A 92 9.14 21.04 -4.14
CA PRO A 92 10.60 21.05 -4.29
C PRO A 92 11.08 21.64 -5.62
N ALA A 93 10.38 21.39 -6.72
CA ALA A 93 10.74 21.89 -8.04
C ALA A 93 10.53 23.41 -8.16
N GLU A 94 9.60 23.94 -7.38
CA GLU A 94 9.35 25.38 -7.26
C GLU A 94 10.27 26.06 -6.23
N GLY A 95 11.20 25.30 -5.62
CA GLY A 95 12.12 25.81 -4.59
C GLY A 95 11.46 26.07 -3.23
N ARG A 96 10.23 25.59 -3.02
CA ARG A 96 9.52 25.63 -1.74
C ARG A 96 9.54 24.25 -1.07
N PHE A 97 9.49 24.22 0.25
CA PHE A 97 9.30 22.99 1.02
C PHE A 97 8.12 23.20 1.94
N ASP A 98 6.92 22.97 1.39
CA ASP A 98 5.70 23.04 2.18
C ASP A 98 5.67 21.89 3.22
N PRO A 99 5.51 22.19 4.52
CA PRO A 99 5.52 21.16 5.55
C PRO A 99 4.42 20.10 5.39
N PHE A 100 3.25 20.48 4.88
CA PHE A 100 2.14 19.56 4.65
C PHE A 100 2.48 18.60 3.51
N ASP A 101 3.01 19.10 2.40
CA ASP A 101 3.45 18.26 1.28
C ASP A 101 4.49 17.22 1.73
N VAL A 102 5.52 17.66 2.45
CA VAL A 102 6.58 16.79 2.95
C VAL A 102 6.01 15.71 3.88
N LEU A 103 5.06 16.07 4.75
CA LEU A 103 4.39 15.11 5.63
C LEU A 103 3.61 14.06 4.83
N VAL A 104 2.86 14.48 3.80
CA VAL A 104 2.14 13.56 2.91
C VAL A 104 3.11 12.60 2.22
N LYS A 105 4.28 13.09 1.78
CA LYS A 105 5.31 12.24 1.17
C LYS A 105 5.95 11.27 2.14
N ALA A 106 6.11 11.64 3.41
CA ALA A 106 6.55 10.71 4.44
C ALA A 106 5.53 9.57 4.66
N ILE A 107 4.23 9.88 4.63
CA ILE A 107 3.14 8.88 4.71
C ILE A 107 3.18 7.95 3.49
N GLU A 108 3.37 8.49 2.28
CA GLU A 108 3.51 7.70 1.05
C GLU A 108 4.72 6.76 1.10
N VAL A 109 5.86 7.23 1.59
CA VAL A 109 7.06 6.38 1.78
C VAL A 109 6.76 5.25 2.77
N LEU A 110 6.10 5.56 3.89
CA LEU A 110 5.73 4.55 4.88
C LEU A 110 4.77 3.51 4.28
N LEU A 111 3.81 3.94 3.46
CA LEU A 111 2.91 3.05 2.73
C LEU A 111 3.69 2.08 1.85
N VAL A 112 4.61 2.57 1.01
CA VAL A 112 5.46 1.72 0.15
C VAL A 112 6.24 0.71 0.98
N VAL A 113 6.86 1.13 2.10
CA VAL A 113 7.60 0.25 3.00
C VAL A 113 6.69 -0.84 3.56
N LEU A 114 5.49 -0.51 4.04
CA LEU A 114 4.55 -1.52 4.55
C LEU A 114 4.15 -2.53 3.47
N LEU A 115 3.86 -2.07 2.25
CA LEU A 115 3.50 -2.96 1.14
C LEU A 115 4.64 -3.93 0.80
N MET A 116 5.89 -3.46 0.83
CA MET A 116 7.07 -4.31 0.61
C MET A 116 7.29 -5.33 1.74
N LEU A 117 7.07 -4.94 3.00
CA LEU A 117 7.19 -5.85 4.14
C LEU A 117 6.12 -6.95 4.11
N GLU A 118 4.90 -6.61 3.73
CA GLU A 118 3.82 -7.58 3.55
C GLU A 118 4.14 -8.58 2.42
N GLU A 119 4.75 -8.12 1.32
CA GLU A 119 5.18 -9.00 0.23
C GLU A 119 6.24 -10.00 0.68
N ARG A 120 7.26 -9.54 1.38
CA ARG A 120 8.32 -10.41 1.91
C ARG A 120 7.77 -11.46 2.87
N THR A 121 6.85 -11.04 3.74
CA THR A 121 6.20 -11.92 4.72
C THR A 121 5.38 -13.01 4.02
N ALA A 122 4.58 -12.63 3.01
CA ALA A 122 3.79 -13.57 2.23
C ALA A 122 4.67 -14.59 1.49
N ALA A 123 5.79 -14.15 0.92
CA ALA A 123 6.74 -15.03 0.23
C ALA A 123 7.40 -16.04 1.17
N GLN A 124 7.84 -15.60 2.36
CA GLN A 124 8.44 -16.48 3.37
C GLN A 124 7.46 -17.56 3.84
N GLN A 125 6.19 -17.18 4.07
CA GLN A 125 5.15 -18.12 4.48
C GLN A 125 4.90 -19.21 3.44
N GLN A 126 4.89 -18.84 2.14
CA GLN A 126 4.75 -19.83 1.07
C GLN A 126 5.91 -20.83 1.03
N VAL A 127 7.15 -20.38 1.25
CA VAL A 127 8.32 -21.27 1.30
C VAL A 127 8.22 -22.25 2.47
N MET A 128 7.87 -21.76 3.66
CA MET A 128 7.71 -22.61 4.85
C MET A 128 6.61 -23.67 4.66
N VAL A 129 5.48 -23.29 4.06
CA VAL A 129 4.38 -24.22 3.77
C VAL A 129 4.83 -25.30 2.79
N LYS A 130 5.51 -24.93 1.68
CA LYS A 130 6.04 -25.90 0.72
C LYS A 130 7.02 -26.88 1.37
N GLN A 131 7.92 -26.41 2.22
CA GLN A 131 8.85 -27.27 2.95
C GLN A 131 8.14 -28.23 3.91
N ALA A 132 7.13 -27.76 4.64
CA ALA A 132 6.34 -28.60 5.54
C ALA A 132 5.60 -29.73 4.80
N VAL A 133 5.04 -29.43 3.61
CA VAL A 133 4.39 -30.43 2.74
C VAL A 133 5.41 -31.49 2.27
N LEU A 134 6.57 -31.06 1.76
CA LEU A 134 7.63 -31.98 1.30
C LEU A 134 8.17 -32.88 2.43
N VAL A 135 8.32 -32.34 3.64
CA VAL A 135 8.74 -33.13 4.81
C VAL A 135 7.69 -34.17 5.19
N ARG A 136 6.40 -33.83 5.06
CA ARG A 136 5.29 -34.77 5.31
C ARG A 136 5.26 -35.89 4.27
N GLU A 137 5.42 -35.57 3.00
CA GLU A 137 5.45 -36.56 1.90
C GLU A 137 6.63 -37.54 2.01
N ARG A 138 7.79 -37.10 2.51
CA ARG A 138 8.94 -38.00 2.73
C ARG A 138 8.79 -38.92 3.94
N ARG A 139 7.83 -38.68 4.83
CA ARG A 139 7.62 -39.44 6.08
C ARG A 139 6.41 -40.36 6.05
N GLY A 140 5.59 -40.30 5.00
CA GLY A 140 4.49 -41.24 4.73
C GLY A 140 4.91 -42.27 3.71
#